data_AF-E9GHD0-F1
#
_entry.id   AF-E9GHD0-F1
#
_cell.length_a   1.000
_cell.length_b   1.000
_cell.length_c   1.000
_cell.angle_alpha   90.00
_cell.angle_beta   90.00
_cell.angle_gamma   90.00
#
_symmetry.space_group_name_H-M   'P 1'
#
loop_
_entity.id
_entity.type
_entity.pdbx_description
1 polymer ?
#
loop_
_entity_poly.entity_id
_entity_poly.type
_entity_poly.pdbx_seq_one_letter_code
_entity_poly.pdbx_strand_id
1 'polypeptide(L)'
;MPKTVKGANAENILTEETDEPFVDVDLARKKRRSIRSQLTSTSRALTEDIKKAGSRGAMIGLVQHLQDLLKQAATIHTELLIAEELEENEKQEEIHLRYVQEAGEIIAKVDQHLDSRKNEAPSVIQPRCGGRRQAKREEELQAAQQRADDARSQAEEAHSRAEELRNQQEEAEEALLNLQLGDDDADDHLTSVSQHSHVSQLATNWKLRQRQENAPLLSNTTLRLVSISVFSSTHSSRNIYFSENS
;
A
#
# COMPACT_ATOMS: atom_id res chain seq x y z
N MET A 1 45.11 -8.95 -62.99
CA MET A 1 44.04 -9.64 -62.23
C MET A 1 44.40 -9.57 -60.75
N PRO A 2 43.67 -8.80 -59.93
CA PRO A 2 44.05 -8.56 -58.54
C PRO A 2 43.68 -9.73 -57.63
N LYS A 3 44.60 -10.00 -56.69
CA LYS A 3 44.57 -11.07 -55.70
C LYS A 3 43.58 -10.73 -54.58
N THR A 4 42.78 -11.71 -54.20
CA THR A 4 41.89 -11.70 -53.03
C THR A 4 42.72 -11.59 -51.76
N VAL A 5 42.50 -10.52 -50.98
CA VAL A 5 42.96 -10.41 -49.59
C VAL A 5 41.75 -10.61 -48.70
N LYS A 6 41.80 -11.68 -47.91
CA LYS A 6 40.84 -12.03 -46.87
C LYS A 6 41.46 -11.57 -45.54
N GLY A 7 40.69 -10.80 -44.77
CA GLY A 7 40.85 -10.73 -43.32
C GLY A 7 41.53 -9.47 -42.78
N ALA A 8 40.68 -8.57 -42.25
CA ALA A 8 40.77 -7.90 -40.95
C ALA A 8 40.24 -6.47 -41.11
N ASN A 9 39.14 -6.11 -40.46
CA ASN A 9 39.22 -5.30 -39.24
C ASN A 9 37.81 -5.07 -38.67
N ALA A 10 37.81 -4.99 -37.35
CA ALA A 10 36.76 -4.66 -36.40
C ALA A 10 35.66 -3.74 -36.89
N GLU A 11 34.41 -4.09 -36.54
CA GLU A 11 33.67 -3.26 -35.59
C GLU A 11 33.02 -4.20 -34.56
N ASN A 12 33.67 -4.25 -33.41
CA ASN A 12 33.12 -4.77 -32.17
C ASN A 12 31.95 -3.85 -31.80
N ILE A 13 30.74 -4.19 -32.22
CA ILE A 13 29.51 -3.56 -31.74
C ILE A 13 29.35 -4.00 -30.29
N LEU A 14 30.07 -3.30 -29.41
CA LEU A 14 29.76 -3.22 -28.00
C LEU A 14 28.39 -2.54 -27.96
N THR A 15 27.33 -3.34 -27.90
CA THR A 15 26.04 -2.90 -27.39
C THR A 15 26.28 -2.48 -25.95
N GLU A 16 26.72 -1.23 -25.80
CA GLU A 16 26.72 -0.52 -24.53
C GLU A 16 25.31 -0.58 -23.96
N GLU A 17 25.31 -0.84 -22.67
CA GLU A 17 24.20 -1.15 -21.80
C GLU A 17 23.01 -0.24 -22.10
N THR A 18 21.86 -0.86 -22.39
CA THR A 18 20.57 -0.19 -22.29
C THR A 18 20.47 0.43 -20.90
N ASP A 19 20.72 1.73 -20.83
CA ASP A 19 20.30 2.59 -19.74
C ASP A 19 18.89 2.16 -19.32
N GLU A 20 18.71 1.83 -18.04
CA GLU A 20 17.39 1.59 -17.48
C GLU A 20 16.44 2.69 -17.97
N PRO A 21 15.22 2.34 -18.44
CA PRO A 21 14.34 3.36 -18.99
C PRO A 21 14.13 4.43 -17.91
N PHE A 22 14.47 5.68 -18.26
CA PHE A 22 14.30 6.89 -17.43
C PHE A 22 12.88 7.05 -16.85
N VAL A 23 11.93 6.28 -17.38
CA VAL A 23 10.56 6.10 -16.92
C VAL A 23 10.34 4.62 -16.65
N ASP A 24 9.87 4.26 -15.45
CA ASP A 24 9.32 2.93 -15.19
C ASP A 24 8.08 2.71 -16.08
N VAL A 25 8.30 2.09 -17.24
CA VAL A 25 7.31 1.92 -18.31
C VAL A 25 6.12 1.09 -17.82
N ASP A 26 6.37 0.08 -16.99
CA ASP A 26 5.31 -0.78 -16.46
C ASP A 26 4.44 -0.04 -15.45
N LEU A 27 5.05 0.79 -14.60
CA LEU A 27 4.32 1.69 -13.72
C LEU A 27 3.49 2.71 -14.51
N ALA A 28 4.06 3.33 -15.56
CA ALA A 28 3.34 4.27 -16.42
C ALA A 28 2.16 3.61 -17.14
N ARG A 29 2.33 2.40 -17.67
CA ARG A 29 1.24 1.57 -18.25
C ARG A 29 0.15 1.26 -17.23
N LYS A 30 0.54 0.93 -15.98
CA LYS A 30 -0.41 0.69 -14.89
C LYS A 30 -1.19 1.97 -14.55
N LYS A 31 -0.53 3.12 -14.46
CA LYS A 31 -1.17 4.43 -14.26
C LYS A 31 -2.14 4.76 -15.40
N ARG A 32 -1.75 4.57 -16.67
CA ARG A 32 -2.63 4.75 -17.84
C ARG A 32 -3.91 3.95 -17.72
N ARG A 33 -3.83 2.66 -17.34
CA ARG A 33 -5.01 1.81 -17.11
C ARG A 33 -5.89 2.33 -15.96
N SER A 34 -5.28 2.74 -14.86
CA SER A 34 -6.01 3.30 -13.71
C SER A 34 -6.76 4.57 -14.08
N ILE A 35 -6.10 5.50 -14.76
CA ILE A 35 -6.70 6.77 -15.19
C ILE A 35 -7.86 6.52 -16.16
N ARG A 36 -7.70 5.60 -17.13
CA ARG A 36 -8.80 5.22 -18.03
C ARG A 36 -10.01 4.67 -17.27
N SER A 37 -9.78 3.85 -16.25
CA SER A 37 -10.86 3.36 -15.39
C SER A 37 -11.56 4.51 -14.63
N GLN A 38 -10.80 5.46 -14.11
CA GLN A 38 -11.34 6.64 -13.42
C GLN A 38 -12.10 7.58 -14.37
N LEU A 39 -11.60 7.79 -15.60
CA LEU A 39 -12.29 8.54 -16.65
C LEU A 39 -13.66 7.92 -16.94
N THR A 40 -13.70 6.60 -17.23
CA THR A 40 -14.97 5.90 -17.48
C THR A 40 -15.93 6.00 -16.28
N SER A 41 -15.43 5.79 -15.06
CA SER A 41 -16.25 5.86 -13.85
C SER A 41 -16.82 7.26 -13.61
N THR A 42 -16.00 8.30 -13.81
CA THR A 42 -16.39 9.70 -13.60
C THR A 42 -17.42 10.14 -14.65
N SER A 43 -17.22 9.79 -15.92
CA SER A 43 -18.18 10.07 -16.99
C SER A 43 -19.52 9.37 -16.76
N ARG A 44 -19.53 8.14 -16.23
CA ARG A 44 -20.75 7.44 -15.83
C ARG A 44 -21.46 8.16 -14.69
N ALA A 45 -20.73 8.56 -13.64
CA ALA A 45 -21.29 9.30 -12.51
C ALA A 45 -21.93 10.63 -12.97
N LEU A 46 -21.26 11.39 -13.83
CA LEU A 46 -21.81 12.61 -14.43
C LEU A 46 -23.10 12.34 -15.23
N THR A 47 -23.12 11.28 -16.03
CA THR A 47 -24.31 10.89 -16.79
C THR A 47 -25.48 10.54 -15.87
N GLU A 48 -25.22 9.87 -14.75
CA GLU A 48 -26.24 9.57 -13.75
C GLU A 48 -26.74 10.83 -13.04
N ASP A 49 -25.86 11.76 -12.69
CA ASP A 49 -26.23 13.02 -12.05
C ASP A 49 -27.07 13.90 -12.98
N ILE A 50 -26.78 13.93 -14.29
CA ILE A 50 -27.65 14.57 -15.29
C ILE A 50 -29.05 13.93 -15.24
N LYS A 51 -29.14 12.60 -15.35
CA LYS A 51 -30.41 11.87 -15.39
C LYS A 51 -31.25 12.05 -14.12
N LYS A 52 -30.60 12.09 -12.95
CA LYS A 52 -31.25 12.19 -11.63
C LYS A 52 -31.47 13.64 -11.19
N ALA A 53 -31.14 14.63 -12.03
CA ALA A 53 -31.11 16.05 -11.67
C ALA A 53 -30.34 16.30 -10.35
N GLY A 54 -29.12 15.75 -10.28
CA GLY A 54 -28.23 15.79 -9.12
C GLY A 54 -27.81 17.20 -8.69
N SER A 55 -26.96 17.25 -7.65
CA SER A 55 -26.45 18.52 -7.11
C SER A 55 -25.56 19.22 -8.13
N ARG A 56 -25.88 20.48 -8.45
CA ARG A 56 -25.09 21.30 -9.39
C ARG A 56 -23.63 21.41 -8.97
N GLY A 57 -23.38 21.64 -7.68
CA GLY A 57 -22.02 21.74 -7.13
C GLY A 57 -21.24 20.44 -7.24
N ALA A 58 -21.90 19.29 -7.05
CA ALA A 58 -21.27 17.98 -7.21
C ALA A 58 -20.89 17.73 -8.69
N MET A 59 -21.78 18.08 -9.62
CA MET A 59 -21.51 17.97 -11.06
C MET A 59 -20.32 18.84 -11.50
N ILE A 60 -20.25 20.09 -11.02
CA ILE A 60 -19.11 20.99 -11.29
C ILE A 60 -17.81 20.38 -10.77
N GLY A 61 -17.79 19.86 -9.54
CA GLY A 61 -16.61 19.21 -8.97
C GLY A 61 -16.19 17.96 -9.74
N LEU A 62 -17.15 17.14 -10.21
CA LEU A 62 -16.87 15.98 -11.05
C LEU A 62 -16.33 16.37 -12.43
N VAL A 63 -16.80 17.47 -13.03
CA VAL A 63 -16.26 18.01 -14.28
C VAL A 63 -14.81 18.46 -14.09
N GLN A 64 -14.50 19.18 -13.01
CA GLN A 64 -13.12 19.58 -12.68
C GLN A 64 -12.22 18.35 -12.51
N HIS A 65 -12.69 17.35 -11.76
CA HIS A 65 -11.96 16.09 -11.60
C HIS A 65 -11.71 15.38 -12.93
N LEU A 66 -12.72 15.34 -13.82
CA LEU A 66 -12.58 14.74 -15.15
C LEU A 66 -11.52 15.47 -15.99
N GLN A 67 -11.50 16.80 -15.96
CA GLN A 67 -10.49 17.60 -16.65
C GLN A 67 -9.08 17.32 -16.11
N ASP A 68 -8.91 17.17 -14.81
CA ASP A 68 -7.62 16.84 -14.21
C ASP A 68 -7.15 15.42 -14.56
N LEU A 69 -8.08 14.46 -14.68
CA LEU A 69 -7.78 13.13 -15.19
C LEU A 69 -7.32 13.17 -16.65
N LEU A 70 -7.93 14.02 -17.50
CA LEU A 70 -7.47 14.19 -18.89
C LEU A 70 -6.06 14.77 -18.96
N LYS A 71 -5.73 15.75 -18.13
CA LYS A 71 -4.36 16.30 -18.04
C LYS A 71 -3.36 15.22 -17.64
N GLN A 72 -3.68 14.44 -16.60
CA GLN A 72 -2.83 13.32 -16.16
C GLN A 72 -2.68 12.25 -17.24
N ALA A 73 -3.76 11.95 -17.97
CA ALA A 73 -3.73 11.02 -19.09
C ALA A 73 -2.80 11.50 -20.21
N ALA A 74 -2.84 12.79 -20.54
CA ALA A 74 -1.96 13.40 -21.54
C ALA A 74 -0.49 13.33 -21.10
N THR A 75 -0.18 13.67 -19.84
CA THR A 75 1.18 13.55 -19.28
C THR A 75 1.73 12.13 -19.42
N ILE A 76 0.97 11.12 -18.98
CA ILE A 76 1.41 9.71 -19.08
C ILE A 76 1.49 9.24 -20.53
N HIS A 77 0.62 9.73 -21.41
CA HIS A 77 0.72 9.43 -22.84
C HIS A 77 2.03 9.97 -23.42
N THR A 78 2.40 11.21 -23.09
CA THR A 78 3.69 11.80 -23.50
C THR A 78 4.90 11.08 -22.90
N GLU A 79 4.83 10.64 -21.64
CA GLU A 79 5.88 9.83 -21.02
C GLU A 79 6.09 8.50 -21.77
N LEU A 80 5.00 7.85 -22.20
CA LEU A 80 5.05 6.57 -22.91
C LEU A 80 5.40 6.71 -24.39
N LEU A 81 5.16 7.87 -25.02
CA LEU A 81 5.51 8.11 -26.44
C LEU A 81 6.98 7.86 -26.75
N ILE A 82 7.88 8.15 -25.80
CA ILE A 82 9.33 7.99 -25.98
C ILE A 82 9.78 6.55 -25.68
N ALA A 83 9.02 5.83 -24.86
CA ALA A 83 9.42 4.54 -24.30
C ALA A 83 8.75 3.31 -24.95
N GLU A 84 7.58 3.48 -25.57
CA GLU A 84 6.85 2.40 -26.26
C GLU A 84 7.17 2.34 -27.76
N GLU A 85 6.94 1.17 -28.37
CA GLU A 85 7.07 0.98 -29.82
C GLU A 85 6.04 1.82 -30.59
N LEU A 86 6.42 2.29 -31.79
CA LEU A 86 5.59 3.20 -32.59
C LEU A 86 4.18 2.67 -32.86
N GLU A 87 4.06 1.38 -33.23
CA GLU A 87 2.76 0.75 -33.52
C GLU A 87 1.84 0.74 -32.28
N GLU A 88 2.39 0.44 -31.11
CA GLU A 88 1.62 0.47 -29.87
C GLU A 88 1.26 1.92 -29.50
N ASN A 89 2.16 2.88 -29.70
CA ASN A 89 1.86 4.30 -29.49
C ASN A 89 0.70 4.80 -30.33
N GLU A 90 0.67 4.48 -31.64
CA GLU A 90 -0.42 4.88 -32.55
C GLU A 90 -1.78 4.33 -32.07
N LYS A 91 -1.81 3.05 -31.70
CA LYS A 91 -3.01 2.42 -31.15
C LYS A 91 -3.44 3.05 -29.83
N GLN A 92 -2.50 3.36 -28.95
CA GLN A 92 -2.78 3.96 -27.65
C GLN A 92 -3.23 5.42 -27.78
N GLU A 93 -2.76 6.13 -28.81
CA GLU A 93 -3.20 7.47 -29.17
C GLU A 93 -4.65 7.47 -29.67
N GLU A 94 -5.02 6.56 -30.57
CA GLU A 94 -6.44 6.42 -30.99
C GLU A 94 -7.37 6.20 -29.79
N ILE A 95 -6.96 5.33 -28.86
CA ILE A 95 -7.71 5.08 -27.63
C ILE A 95 -7.76 6.34 -26.75
N HIS A 96 -6.65 7.07 -26.62
CA HIS A 96 -6.58 8.30 -25.83
C HIS A 96 -7.52 9.37 -26.40
N LEU A 97 -7.48 9.61 -27.71
CA LEU A 97 -8.36 10.56 -28.40
C LEU A 97 -9.84 10.23 -28.20
N ARG A 98 -10.21 8.95 -28.21
CA ARG A 98 -11.59 8.54 -27.90
C ARG A 98 -12.00 8.98 -26.49
N TYR A 99 -11.15 8.79 -25.48
CA TYR A 99 -11.44 9.26 -24.12
C TYR A 99 -11.56 10.78 -24.02
N VAL A 100 -10.69 11.52 -24.73
CA VAL A 100 -10.75 12.98 -24.80
C VAL A 100 -12.07 13.44 -25.42
N GLN A 101 -12.50 12.82 -26.52
CA GLN A 101 -13.77 13.12 -27.17
C GLN A 101 -14.97 12.81 -26.27
N GLU A 102 -15.04 11.60 -25.71
CA GLU A 102 -16.13 11.19 -24.81
C GLU A 102 -16.23 12.11 -23.58
N ALA A 103 -15.09 12.51 -23.04
CA ALA A 103 -15.03 13.46 -21.92
C ALA A 103 -15.51 14.86 -22.34
N GLY A 104 -15.14 15.33 -23.53
CA GLY A 104 -15.65 16.60 -24.08
C GLY A 104 -17.17 16.59 -24.25
N GLU A 105 -17.73 15.49 -24.77
CA GLU A 105 -19.17 15.34 -24.93
C GLU A 105 -19.93 15.33 -23.61
N ILE A 106 -19.42 14.67 -22.57
CA ILE A 106 -20.08 14.65 -21.27
C ILE A 106 -20.00 16.01 -20.58
N ILE A 107 -18.87 16.71 -20.69
CA ILE A 107 -18.73 18.08 -20.15
C ILE A 107 -19.75 19.01 -20.81
N ALA A 108 -19.86 18.99 -22.13
CA ALA A 108 -20.85 19.80 -22.85
C ALA A 108 -22.30 19.49 -22.41
N LYS A 109 -22.63 18.20 -22.19
CA LYS A 109 -23.94 17.80 -21.66
C LYS A 109 -24.18 18.30 -20.24
N VAL A 110 -23.15 18.27 -19.39
CA VAL A 110 -23.23 18.81 -18.03
C VAL A 110 -23.46 20.31 -18.08
N ASP A 111 -22.69 21.06 -18.88
CA ASP A 111 -22.83 22.51 -19.01
C ASP A 111 -24.22 22.90 -19.50
N GLN A 112 -24.72 22.23 -20.55
CA GLN A 112 -26.09 22.42 -21.04
C GLN A 112 -27.15 22.15 -19.96
N HIS A 113 -26.97 21.09 -19.16
CA HIS A 113 -27.86 20.76 -18.05
C HIS A 113 -27.82 21.82 -16.95
N LEU A 114 -26.63 22.29 -16.57
CA LEU A 114 -26.47 23.33 -15.56
C LEU A 114 -27.09 24.66 -16.02
N ASP A 115 -26.90 25.03 -17.28
CA ASP A 115 -27.48 26.23 -17.88
C ASP A 115 -29.00 26.19 -17.92
N SER A 116 -29.59 25.04 -18.25
CA SER A 116 -31.05 24.86 -18.23
C SER A 116 -31.65 25.07 -16.82
N ARG A 117 -30.84 24.83 -15.78
CA ARG A 117 -31.22 24.90 -14.36
C ARG A 117 -30.72 26.15 -13.66
N LYS A 118 -30.18 27.13 -14.38
CA LYS A 118 -29.56 28.33 -13.76
C LYS A 118 -30.53 29.16 -12.92
N ASN A 119 -31.81 29.16 -13.30
CA ASN A 119 -32.88 29.89 -12.61
C ASN A 119 -33.54 29.06 -11.49
N GLU A 120 -33.17 27.79 -11.33
CA GLU A 120 -33.65 26.98 -10.22
C GLU A 120 -32.99 27.45 -8.92
N ALA A 121 -33.79 27.49 -7.85
CA ALA A 121 -33.28 27.71 -6.51
C ALA A 121 -32.13 26.73 -6.24
N PRO A 122 -31.02 27.19 -5.60
CA PRO A 122 -29.91 26.32 -5.27
C PRO A 122 -30.42 25.05 -4.60
N SER A 123 -30.01 23.89 -5.13
CA SER A 123 -30.37 22.61 -4.53
C SER A 123 -29.92 22.64 -3.08
N VAL A 124 -30.87 22.86 -2.16
CA VAL A 124 -30.63 22.71 -0.74
C VAL A 124 -30.19 21.28 -0.59
N ILE A 125 -28.93 21.09 -0.19
CA ILE A 125 -28.45 19.79 0.26
C ILE A 125 -29.22 19.52 1.54
N GLN A 126 -30.47 19.05 1.42
CA GLN A 126 -31.04 18.28 2.48
C GLN A 126 -30.10 17.08 2.60
N PRO A 127 -29.46 16.86 3.76
CA PRO A 127 -28.63 15.70 3.95
C PRO A 127 -29.51 14.49 3.67
N ARG A 128 -29.37 13.91 2.48
CA ARG A 128 -30.13 12.73 2.07
C ARG A 128 -29.69 11.62 2.99
N CYS A 129 -30.47 11.36 4.05
CA CYS A 129 -30.43 10.19 4.91
C CYS A 129 -29.02 9.58 5.04
N GLY A 130 -28.10 10.34 5.66
CA GLY A 130 -26.70 9.95 5.85
C GLY A 130 -26.45 9.01 7.03
N GLY A 131 -27.50 8.53 7.71
CA GLY A 131 -27.36 7.79 8.98
C GLY A 131 -26.39 6.60 8.90
N ARG A 132 -26.38 5.85 7.79
CA ARG A 132 -25.51 4.67 7.64
C ARG A 132 -24.05 5.01 7.31
N ARG A 133 -23.80 6.06 6.52
CA ARG A 133 -22.42 6.49 6.18
C ARG A 133 -21.79 7.30 7.30
N GLN A 134 -22.60 8.07 8.03
CA GLN A 134 -22.15 8.84 9.18
C GLN A 134 -21.87 7.93 10.38
N ALA A 135 -22.73 6.94 10.66
CA ALA A 135 -22.46 5.93 11.69
C ALA A 135 -21.20 5.10 11.40
N LYS A 136 -20.99 4.68 10.13
CA LYS A 136 -19.77 3.96 9.75
C LYS A 136 -18.51 4.81 9.90
N ARG A 137 -18.58 6.10 9.58
CA ARG A 137 -17.46 7.03 9.77
C ARG A 137 -17.17 7.27 11.25
N GLU A 138 -18.20 7.37 12.08
CA GLU A 138 -18.07 7.57 13.53
C GLU A 138 -17.52 6.32 14.22
N GLU A 139 -17.96 5.13 13.81
CA GLU A 139 -17.41 3.84 14.24
C GLU A 139 -15.93 3.68 13.82
N GLU A 140 -15.58 4.05 12.59
CA GLU A 140 -14.18 4.01 12.11
C GLU A 140 -13.28 4.98 12.89
N LEU A 141 -13.78 6.17 13.24
CA LEU A 141 -13.06 7.14 14.07
C LEU A 141 -12.88 6.65 15.50
N GLN A 142 -13.90 6.07 16.12
CA GLN A 142 -13.80 5.48 17.44
C GLN A 142 -12.82 4.29 17.46
N ALA A 143 -12.87 3.41 16.46
CA ALA A 143 -11.93 2.30 16.34
C ALA A 143 -10.48 2.75 16.05
N ALA A 144 -10.30 3.89 15.36
CA ALA A 144 -8.98 4.48 15.16
C ALA A 144 -8.44 5.13 16.44
N GLN A 145 -9.32 5.78 17.21
CA GLN A 145 -8.96 6.41 18.47
C GLN A 145 -8.60 5.36 19.52
N GLN A 146 -9.38 4.29 19.66
CA GLN A 146 -9.06 3.17 20.55
C GLN A 146 -7.70 2.56 20.21
N ARG A 147 -7.40 2.34 18.91
CA ARG A 147 -6.08 1.83 18.50
C ARG A 147 -4.94 2.79 18.85
N ALA A 148 -5.17 4.10 18.78
CA ALA A 148 -4.16 5.08 19.16
C ALA A 148 -3.93 5.09 20.67
N ASP A 149 -4.99 4.97 21.47
CA ASP A 149 -4.90 4.94 22.92
C ASP A 149 -4.27 3.62 23.43
N ASP A 150 -4.59 2.49 22.80
CA ASP A 150 -3.95 1.20 23.08
C ASP A 150 -2.45 1.24 22.74
N ALA A 151 -2.08 1.83 21.60
CA ALA A 151 -0.68 1.98 21.20
C ALA A 151 0.11 2.91 22.15
N ARG A 152 -0.53 3.98 22.63
CA ARG A 152 0.07 4.87 23.65
C ARG A 152 0.30 4.12 24.96
N SER A 153 -0.70 3.39 25.43
CA SER A 153 -0.59 2.60 26.67
C SER A 153 0.53 1.56 26.58
N GLN A 154 0.66 0.87 25.45
CA GLN A 154 1.76 -0.08 25.22
C GLN A 154 3.13 0.59 25.18
N ALA A 155 3.23 1.79 24.59
CA ALA A 155 4.48 2.55 24.56
C ALA A 155 4.89 3.04 25.97
N GLU A 156 3.94 3.49 26.78
CA GLU A 156 4.17 3.89 28.18
C GLU A 156 4.61 2.70 29.05
N GLU A 157 3.99 1.54 28.86
CA GLU A 157 4.39 0.31 29.56
C GLU A 157 5.79 -0.15 29.15
N ALA A 158 6.11 -0.09 27.85
CA ALA A 158 7.45 -0.40 27.35
C ALA A 158 8.51 0.57 27.88
N HIS A 159 8.18 1.87 27.96
CA HIS A 159 9.07 2.87 28.56
C HIS A 159 9.32 2.57 30.04
N SER A 160 8.26 2.29 30.80
CA SER A 160 8.37 1.96 32.22
C SER A 160 9.23 0.71 32.45
N ARG A 161 9.05 -0.33 31.63
CA ARG A 161 9.89 -1.54 31.69
C ARG A 161 11.36 -1.25 31.33
N ALA A 162 11.60 -0.40 30.33
CA ALA A 162 12.96 -0.01 29.97
C ALA A 162 13.65 0.79 31.09
N GLU A 163 12.91 1.66 31.77
CA GLU A 163 13.41 2.42 32.92
C GLU A 163 13.73 1.51 34.11
N GLU A 164 12.87 0.52 34.40
CA GLU A 164 13.12 -0.48 35.44
C GLU A 164 14.39 -1.30 35.14
N LEU A 165 14.58 -1.74 33.90
CA LEU A 165 15.79 -2.45 33.48
C LEU A 165 17.04 -1.57 33.61
N ARG A 166 16.93 -0.28 33.27
CA ARG A 166 18.04 0.67 33.44
C ARG A 166 18.42 0.81 34.91
N ASN A 167 17.43 0.92 35.80
CA ASN A 167 17.68 1.03 37.24
C ASN A 167 18.30 -0.26 37.81
N GLN A 168 17.84 -1.44 37.38
CA GLN A 168 18.45 -2.72 37.77
C GLN A 168 19.90 -2.85 37.28
N GLN A 169 20.19 -2.36 36.08
CA GLN A 169 21.56 -2.33 35.56
C GLN A 169 22.43 -1.40 36.42
N GLU A 170 21.95 -0.20 36.73
CA GLU A 170 22.65 0.78 37.58
C GLU A 170 22.92 0.18 38.98
N GLU A 171 21.94 -0.48 39.59
CA GLU A 171 22.10 -1.17 40.87
C GLU A 171 23.10 -2.34 40.78
N ALA A 172 23.09 -3.11 39.68
CA ALA A 172 24.06 -4.19 39.47
C ALA A 172 25.49 -3.66 39.25
N GLU A 173 25.64 -2.54 38.54
CA GLU A 173 26.92 -1.84 38.35
C GLU A 173 27.43 -1.28 39.69
N GLU A 174 26.57 -0.68 40.50
CA GLU A 174 26.91 -0.23 41.86
C GLU A 174 27.30 -1.40 42.78
N ALA A 175 26.60 -2.54 42.70
CA ALA A 175 26.96 -3.74 43.45
C ALA A 175 28.34 -4.31 43.04
N LEU A 176 28.68 -4.26 41.74
CA LEU A 176 30.02 -4.62 41.26
C LEU A 176 31.08 -3.65 41.78
N LEU A 177 30.80 -2.35 41.80
CA LEU A 177 31.71 -1.35 42.36
C LEU A 177 31.90 -1.54 43.87
N ASN A 178 30.84 -1.85 44.62
CA ASN A 178 30.93 -2.12 46.06
C ASN A 178 31.68 -3.43 46.37
N LEU A 179 31.58 -4.47 45.53
CA LEU A 179 32.41 -5.66 45.65
C LEU A 179 33.87 -5.36 45.34
N GLN A 180 34.13 -4.48 44.37
CA GLN A 180 35.48 -4.08 44.00
C GLN A 180 36.14 -3.17 45.03
N LEU A 181 35.36 -2.35 45.75
CA LEU A 181 35.80 -1.51 46.87
C LEU A 181 35.79 -2.25 48.22
N GLY A 182 35.12 -3.40 48.31
CA GLY A 182 35.08 -4.25 49.50
C GLY A 182 36.25 -5.23 49.62
N ASP A 183 37.06 -5.37 48.57
CA ASP A 183 38.26 -6.23 48.53
C ASP A 183 39.56 -5.47 48.82
N ASP A 184 39.51 -4.15 49.06
CA ASP A 184 40.69 -3.34 49.40
C ASP A 184 41.06 -3.36 50.91
N ASP A 185 40.29 -4.07 51.76
CA ASP A 185 40.57 -4.23 53.20
C ASP A 185 40.52 -5.71 53.66
N ALA A 186 41.15 -6.61 52.89
CA ALA A 186 41.61 -7.89 53.41
C ALA A 186 42.85 -8.39 52.64
N ASP A 187 44.03 -8.02 53.15
CA ASP A 187 45.21 -8.85 53.01
C ASP A 187 44.86 -10.29 53.40
N ASP A 188 45.13 -11.23 52.49
CA ASP A 188 45.71 -12.57 52.72
C ASP A 188 45.11 -13.68 51.84
N HIS A 189 45.89 -14.04 50.82
CA HIS A 189 46.21 -15.40 50.39
C HIS A 189 45.08 -16.33 49.89
N LEU A 190 45.20 -16.74 48.61
CA LEU A 190 44.67 -17.98 48.01
C LEU A 190 43.12 -18.04 47.97
N THR A 191 42.46 -17.99 46.81
CA THR A 191 42.01 -19.20 46.11
C THR A 191 41.45 -18.81 44.74
N SER A 192 42.27 -18.92 43.70
CA SER A 192 41.81 -19.03 42.32
C SER A 192 41.19 -20.42 42.12
N VAL A 193 40.22 -20.55 41.23
CA VAL A 193 39.39 -21.76 40.92
C VAL A 193 38.08 -21.86 41.70
N SER A 194 37.09 -21.01 41.37
CA SER A 194 35.67 -21.40 41.46
C SER A 194 34.70 -20.56 40.60
N GLN A 195 35.12 -19.39 40.09
CA GLN A 195 34.22 -18.51 39.33
C GLN A 195 33.76 -19.07 37.97
N HIS A 196 34.54 -19.95 37.33
CA HIS A 196 34.20 -20.48 36.01
C HIS A 196 33.03 -21.49 36.02
N SER A 197 32.74 -22.08 37.19
CA SER A 197 31.66 -23.05 37.38
C SER A 197 30.30 -22.35 37.53
N HIS A 198 30.24 -21.24 38.27
CA HIS A 198 29.02 -20.50 38.53
C HIS A 198 28.49 -19.78 37.27
N VAL A 199 29.37 -19.19 36.46
CA VAL A 199 28.97 -18.52 35.20
C VAL A 199 28.41 -19.55 34.20
N SER A 200 28.99 -20.75 34.15
CA SER A 200 28.48 -21.84 33.31
C SER A 200 27.13 -22.40 33.81
N GLN A 201 26.91 -22.42 35.12
CA GLN A 201 25.62 -22.82 35.72
C GLN A 201 24.52 -21.77 35.50
N LEU A 202 24.86 -20.48 35.52
CA LEU A 202 23.92 -19.39 35.24
C LEU A 202 23.53 -19.37 33.75
N ALA A 203 24.51 -19.52 32.85
CA ALA A 203 24.25 -19.59 31.41
C ALA A 203 23.42 -20.82 31.01
N THR A 204 23.63 -21.97 31.66
CA THR A 204 22.81 -23.18 31.43
C THR A 204 21.40 -23.04 31.99
N ASN A 205 21.24 -22.46 33.18
CA ASN A 205 19.91 -22.17 33.75
C ASN A 205 19.11 -21.18 32.91
N TRP A 206 19.76 -20.14 32.39
CA TRP A 206 19.12 -19.17 31.50
C TRP A 206 18.62 -19.83 30.20
N LYS A 207 19.45 -20.68 29.59
CA LYS A 207 19.10 -21.41 28.36
C LYS A 207 17.98 -22.43 28.58
N LEU A 208 17.87 -23.00 29.78
CA LEU A 208 16.78 -23.90 30.16
C LEU A 208 15.46 -23.14 30.38
N ARG A 209 15.51 -21.97 31.01
CA ARG A 209 14.35 -21.08 31.20
C ARG A 209 13.78 -20.61 29.87
N GLN A 210 14.64 -20.19 28.94
CA GLN A 210 14.24 -19.82 27.58
C GLN A 210 13.57 -20.97 26.80
N ARG A 211 13.94 -22.23 27.08
CA ARG A 211 13.28 -23.40 26.47
C ARG A 211 11.93 -23.72 27.10
N GLN A 212 11.71 -23.41 28.38
CA GLN A 212 10.41 -23.55 29.03
C GLN A 212 9.43 -22.46 28.57
N GLU A 213 9.90 -21.23 28.42
CA GLU A 213 9.08 -20.12 27.92
C GLU A 213 8.70 -20.28 26.44
N ASN A 214 9.56 -20.91 25.62
CA ASN A 214 9.31 -21.17 24.20
C ASN A 214 8.75 -22.56 23.90
N ALA A 215 8.43 -23.39 24.91
CA ALA A 215 7.83 -24.69 24.69
C ALA A 215 6.37 -24.51 24.24
N PRO A 216 5.95 -25.03 23.07
CA PRO A 216 4.54 -24.99 22.67
C PRO A 216 3.73 -25.79 23.68
N LEU A 217 2.70 -25.16 24.26
CA LEU A 217 1.69 -25.77 25.11
C LEU A 217 0.94 -26.86 24.32
N LEU A 218 1.53 -28.05 24.23
CA LEU A 218 0.84 -29.27 23.82
C LEU A 218 0.13 -29.85 25.03
N SER A 219 -0.98 -29.23 25.41
CA SER A 219 -2.10 -29.94 26.05
C SER A 219 -3.39 -29.16 25.92
N ASN A 220 -4.33 -29.79 25.21
CA ASN A 220 -5.79 -29.59 25.22
C ASN A 220 -6.40 -28.58 24.22
N THR A 221 -6.75 -29.15 23.05
CA THR A 221 -8.06 -29.05 22.39
C THR A 221 -8.72 -27.66 22.24
N THR A 222 -8.74 -27.13 21.01
CA THR A 222 -9.97 -27.01 20.18
C THR A 222 -9.59 -26.48 18.80
N LEU A 223 -9.91 -27.27 17.78
CA LEU A 223 -9.86 -26.90 16.38
C LEU A 223 -10.67 -25.61 16.13
N ARG A 224 -10.00 -24.53 15.72
CA ARG A 224 -10.62 -23.53 14.85
C ARG A 224 -9.88 -23.53 13.52
N LEU A 225 -10.51 -24.18 12.54
CA LEU A 225 -10.23 -23.94 11.14
C LEU A 225 -10.31 -22.44 10.88
N VAL A 226 -9.21 -21.84 10.45
CA VAL A 226 -9.27 -20.64 9.61
C VAL A 226 -8.97 -21.12 8.20
N SER A 227 -10.04 -21.43 7.47
CA SER A 227 -9.97 -21.64 6.02
C SER A 227 -9.58 -20.31 5.38
N ILE A 228 -8.33 -20.22 4.93
CA ILE A 228 -7.88 -19.17 4.01
C ILE A 228 -8.47 -19.53 2.64
N SER A 229 -9.61 -18.95 2.31
CA SER A 229 -10.16 -18.99 0.95
C SER A 229 -9.35 -18.03 0.08
N VAL A 230 -8.40 -18.58 -0.68
CA VAL A 230 -7.80 -17.91 -1.83
C VAL A 230 -8.76 -18.14 -3.00
N PHE A 231 -9.63 -17.16 -3.26
CA PHE A 231 -10.54 -17.19 -4.40
C PHE A 231 -9.78 -16.77 -5.67
N SER A 232 -9.21 -17.73 -6.37
CA SER A 232 -8.85 -17.60 -7.78
C SER A 232 -10.04 -18.03 -8.61
N SER A 233 -10.62 -17.13 -9.39
CA SER A 233 -11.63 -17.48 -10.40
C SER A 233 -11.21 -16.92 -11.76
N THR A 234 -10.60 -17.79 -12.55
CA THR A 234 -10.40 -17.64 -13.99
C THR A 234 -11.66 -18.11 -14.72
N HIS A 235 -12.07 -17.32 -15.71
CA HIS A 235 -13.06 -17.59 -16.75
C HIS A 235 -13.12 -19.05 -17.25
N SER A 236 -14.34 -19.59 -17.46
CA SER A 236 -14.69 -20.25 -18.73
C SER A 236 -16.20 -20.48 -18.90
N SER A 237 -16.73 -19.80 -19.92
CA SER A 237 -17.87 -20.04 -20.83
C SER A 237 -18.89 -21.18 -20.62
N ARG A 238 -20.16 -20.77 -20.81
CA ARG A 238 -21.27 -21.40 -21.57
C ARG A 238 -21.60 -22.88 -21.31
N ASN A 239 -22.82 -23.12 -20.81
CA ASN A 239 -23.80 -23.85 -21.63
C ASN A 239 -25.25 -23.51 -21.27
N ILE A 240 -26.06 -23.40 -22.32
CA ILE A 240 -27.48 -23.04 -22.33
C ILE A 240 -28.27 -24.34 -22.25
N TYR A 241 -29.23 -24.47 -21.33
CA TYR A 241 -30.36 -25.37 -21.51
C TYR A 241 -31.67 -24.71 -21.11
N PHE A 242 -32.53 -24.61 -22.12
CA PHE A 242 -33.97 -24.42 -22.06
C PHE A 242 -34.63 -25.45 -21.13
N SER A 243 -35.65 -25.03 -20.38
CA SER A 243 -36.81 -25.87 -20.11
C SER A 243 -38.05 -25.01 -19.95
N GLU A 244 -39.02 -25.35 -20.79
CA GLU A 244 -40.38 -24.85 -20.86
C GLU A 244 -41.12 -25.06 -19.54
N ASN A 245 -41.99 -24.10 -19.20
CA ASN A 245 -43.15 -24.33 -18.36
C ASN A 245 -44.38 -24.01 -19.20
N SER A 246 -45.03 -25.06 -19.72
CA SER A 246 -46.48 -25.11 -19.91
C SER A 246 -46.95 -26.56 -19.90
#